data_AF-A0AAV8CAA5-F1
#
_entry.id   AF-A0AAV8CAA5-F1
#
_cell.length_a   1.000
_cell.length_b   1.000
_cell.length_c   1.000
_cell.angle_alpha   90.00
_cell.angle_beta   90.00
_cell.angle_gamma   90.00
#
_symmetry.space_group_name_H-M   'P 1'
#
loop_
_entity.id
_entity.type
_entity.pdbx_description
1 polymer ?
#
loop_
_entity_poly.entity_id
_entity_poly.type
_entity_poly.pdbx_seq_one_letter_code
_entity_poly.pdbx_strand_id
1 'polypeptide(L)'
;MASIVGIILMYVWYAPRPTCSLNILFITLTLALLQLMTFVSMNSKVNAGYLAPGLMGLYIVFLCWSAIRSEPHTEICNKKAEAATSADWLAIASFVIGVLVIVMATFSTGVDSKCFQFKKTEAEEEDDVPYGFGFFHFVFAMGAMYFAMLFVGWNGHQKMQKWTIDVGWASAWVRIVNQWLAALVYMWMLVAPLVWKRRHVEAT
;
A
#
# COMPACT_ATOMS: atom_id res chain seq x y z
N MET A 1 -8.86 8.07 17.11
CA MET A 1 -8.48 9.45 17.46
C MET A 1 -7.27 9.94 16.68
N ALA A 2 -6.11 9.25 16.71
CA ALA A 2 -4.90 9.66 15.97
C ALA A 2 -5.14 9.86 14.46
N SER A 3 -5.90 8.96 13.82
CA SER A 3 -6.20 9.04 12.38
C SER A 3 -7.06 10.25 12.01
N ILE A 4 -7.94 10.72 12.91
CA ILE A 4 -8.79 11.90 12.69
C ILE A 4 -7.94 13.17 12.73
N VAL A 5 -7.02 13.27 13.70
CA VAL A 5 -6.06 14.39 13.78
C VAL A 5 -5.19 14.44 12.52
N GLY A 6 -4.72 13.28 12.04
CA GLY A 6 -3.98 13.18 10.77
C GLY A 6 -4.76 13.73 9.57
N ILE A 7 -6.04 13.37 9.43
CA ILE A 7 -6.90 13.89 8.36
C ILE A 7 -7.09 15.41 8.45
N ILE A 8 -7.29 15.95 9.66
CA ILE A 8 -7.44 17.40 9.87
C ILE A 8 -6.16 18.13 9.44
N LEU A 9 -4.99 17.64 9.86
CA LEU A 9 -3.70 18.21 9.46
C LEU A 9 -3.50 18.15 7.94
N MET A 10 -3.95 17.08 7.28
CA MET A 10 -3.91 16.95 5.84
C MET A 10 -4.75 18.00 5.11
N TYR A 11 -5.98 18.26 5.58
CA TYR A 11 -6.82 19.32 5.00
C TYR A 11 -6.15 20.70 5.10
N VAL A 12 -5.56 21.01 6.26
CA VAL A 12 -4.94 22.32 6.52
C VAL A 12 -3.68 22.55 5.67
N TRP A 13 -2.88 21.50 5.45
CA TRP A 13 -1.59 21.62 4.74
C TRP A 13 -1.67 21.39 3.23
N TYR A 14 -2.61 20.56 2.75
CA TYR A 14 -2.67 20.11 1.35
C TYR A 14 -3.95 20.53 0.59
N ALA A 15 -4.97 21.03 1.31
CA ALA A 15 -6.21 21.53 0.71
C ALA A 15 -6.63 22.92 1.24
N PRO A 16 -5.73 23.94 1.24
CA PRO A 16 -6.06 25.27 1.76
C PRO A 16 -7.01 26.07 0.85
N ARG A 17 -7.18 25.67 -0.42
CA ARG A 17 -8.01 26.36 -1.42
C ARG A 17 -8.90 25.36 -2.17
N PRO A 18 -10.09 25.78 -2.66
CA PRO A 18 -11.00 24.91 -3.39
C PRO A 18 -10.47 24.49 -4.77
N THR A 19 -9.42 25.14 -5.27
CA THR A 19 -8.74 24.78 -6.53
C THR A 19 -8.00 23.44 -6.46
N CYS A 20 -7.71 22.94 -5.25
CA CYS A 20 -7.03 21.65 -5.02
C CYS A 20 -8.05 20.49 -4.95
N SER A 21 -8.92 20.37 -5.97
CA SER A 21 -10.05 19.43 -5.97
C SER A 21 -9.64 17.96 -5.84
N LEU A 22 -8.49 17.59 -6.41
CA LEU A 22 -8.00 16.23 -6.40
C LEU A 22 -7.50 15.79 -5.01
N ASN A 23 -6.76 16.66 -4.31
CA ASN A 23 -6.37 16.42 -2.92
C ASN A 23 -7.58 16.35 -1.99
N ILE A 24 -8.57 17.22 -2.20
CA ILE A 24 -9.85 17.17 -1.46
C ILE A 24 -10.55 15.82 -1.71
N LEU A 25 -10.59 15.33 -2.95
CA LEU A 25 -11.18 14.03 -3.29
C LEU A 25 -10.45 12.88 -2.58
N PHE A 26 -9.13 12.84 -2.59
CA PHE A 26 -8.36 11.79 -1.91
C PHE A 26 -8.57 11.79 -0.39
N ILE A 27 -8.57 12.97 0.24
CA ILE A 27 -8.76 13.08 1.69
C ILE A 27 -10.21 12.73 2.08
N THR A 28 -11.21 13.24 1.35
CA THR A 28 -12.63 12.93 1.61
C THR A 28 -12.92 11.43 1.45
N LEU A 29 -12.39 10.80 0.40
CA LEU A 29 -12.57 9.37 0.17
C LEU A 29 -11.90 8.53 1.26
N THR A 30 -10.73 8.96 1.73
CA THR A 30 -10.03 8.33 2.85
C THR A 30 -10.84 8.42 4.14
N LEU A 31 -11.43 9.58 4.42
CA LEU A 31 -12.32 9.77 5.56
C LEU A 31 -13.54 8.84 5.47
N ALA A 32 -14.16 8.73 4.28
CA ALA A 32 -15.30 7.86 4.05
C ALA A 32 -14.96 6.38 4.31
N LEU A 33 -13.81 5.90 3.82
CA LEU A 33 -13.33 4.54 4.08
C LEU A 33 -13.10 4.29 5.58
N LEU A 34 -12.56 5.26 6.30
CA LEU A 34 -12.31 5.15 7.74
C LEU A 34 -13.62 5.04 8.53
N GLN A 35 -14.64 5.84 8.17
CA GLN A 35 -15.98 5.74 8.76
C GLN A 35 -16.63 4.40 8.45
N LEU A 36 -16.54 3.93 7.20
CA LEU A 36 -17.08 2.62 6.79
C LEU A 36 -16.46 1.48 7.61
N MET A 37 -15.12 1.44 7.73
CA MET A 37 -14.44 0.41 8.51
C MET A 37 -14.81 0.47 10.00
N THR A 38 -14.91 1.68 10.55
CA THR A 38 -15.34 1.86 11.95
C THR A 38 -16.76 1.35 12.16
N PHE A 39 -17.69 1.67 11.25
CA PHE A 39 -19.07 1.21 11.32
C PHE A 39 -19.18 -0.33 11.26
N VAL A 40 -18.42 -0.96 10.36
CA VAL A 40 -18.39 -2.43 10.25
C VAL A 40 -17.79 -3.07 11.52
N SER A 41 -16.72 -2.51 12.09
CA SER A 41 -16.11 -3.02 13.32
C SER A 41 -16.96 -2.81 14.57
N MET A 42 -17.81 -1.78 14.60
CA MET A 42 -18.73 -1.51 15.72
C MET A 42 -19.98 -2.39 15.70
N ASN A 43 -20.20 -3.15 14.62
CA ASN A 43 -21.33 -4.05 14.53
C ASN A 43 -21.18 -5.16 15.61
N SER A 44 -22.13 -5.23 16.54
CA SER A 44 -22.08 -6.09 17.74
C SER A 44 -21.91 -7.59 17.47
N LYS A 45 -22.09 -8.02 16.21
CA LYS A 45 -21.82 -9.39 15.77
C LYS A 45 -20.33 -9.71 15.64
N VAL A 46 -19.48 -8.69 15.51
CA VAL A 46 -18.04 -8.79 15.26
C VAL A 46 -17.37 -8.16 16.47
N ASN A 47 -17.13 -8.95 17.52
CA ASN A 47 -16.37 -8.49 18.69
C ASN A 47 -14.88 -8.34 18.34
N ALA A 48 -14.57 -7.48 17.39
CA ALA A 48 -13.22 -7.06 17.04
C ALA A 48 -12.89 -5.85 17.91
N GLY A 49 -11.96 -6.00 18.86
CA GLY A 49 -11.58 -4.91 19.76
C GLY A 49 -11.15 -3.63 19.02
N TYR A 50 -11.23 -2.48 19.69
CA TYR A 50 -10.99 -1.14 19.13
C TYR A 50 -9.59 -0.91 18.55
N LEU A 51 -8.63 -1.77 18.86
CA LEU A 51 -7.22 -1.58 18.50
C LEU A 51 -6.94 -1.90 17.03
N ALA A 52 -7.63 -2.91 16.47
CA ALA A 52 -7.48 -3.31 15.06
C ALA A 52 -7.95 -2.22 14.05
N PRO A 53 -9.16 -1.63 14.17
CA PRO A 53 -9.57 -0.54 13.28
C PRO A 53 -8.76 0.74 13.51
N GLY A 54 -8.22 0.95 14.72
CA GLY A 54 -7.33 2.07 15.02
C GLY A 54 -6.00 2.01 14.27
N LEU A 55 -5.32 0.85 14.30
CA LEU A 55 -4.06 0.64 13.56
C LEU A 55 -4.28 0.72 12.05
N MET A 56 -5.33 0.08 11.54
CA MET A 56 -5.66 0.15 10.11
C MET A 56 -6.04 1.57 9.67
N GLY A 57 -6.77 2.32 10.49
CA GLY A 57 -7.09 3.71 10.22
C GLY A 57 -5.83 4.59 10.13
N LEU A 58 -4.81 4.35 10.96
CA LEU A 58 -3.52 5.04 10.87
C LEU A 58 -2.81 4.71 9.54
N TYR A 59 -2.77 3.43 9.18
CA TYR A 59 -2.14 2.97 7.94
C TYR A 59 -2.78 3.60 6.69
N ILE A 60 -4.11 3.64 6.63
CA ILE A 60 -4.86 4.24 5.52
C ILE A 60 -4.60 5.76 5.42
N VAL A 61 -4.54 6.46 6.55
CA VAL A 61 -4.17 7.90 6.57
C VAL A 61 -2.74 8.11 6.10
N PHE A 62 -1.80 7.23 6.48
CA PHE A 62 -0.43 7.28 6.00
C PHE A 62 -0.31 7.03 4.48
N LEU A 63 -1.08 6.10 3.92
CA LEU A 63 -1.12 5.87 2.48
C LEU A 63 -1.66 7.09 1.73
N CYS A 64 -2.72 7.71 2.22
CA CYS A 64 -3.27 8.93 1.65
C CYS A 64 -2.26 10.09 1.73
N TRP A 65 -1.60 10.26 2.89
CA TRP A 65 -0.52 11.25 3.04
C TRP A 65 0.58 11.05 2.01
N SER A 66 1.00 9.81 1.82
CA SER A 66 2.05 9.46 0.89
C SER A 66 1.60 9.67 -0.57
N ALA A 67 0.35 9.39 -0.90
CA ALA A 67 -0.20 9.61 -2.24
C ALA A 67 -0.24 11.11 -2.60
N ILE A 68 -0.65 11.97 -1.67
CA ILE A 68 -0.66 13.43 -1.89
C ILE A 68 0.76 13.99 -2.00
N ARG A 69 1.72 13.44 -1.24
CA ARG A 69 3.13 13.80 -1.36
C ARG A 69 3.76 13.40 -2.70
N SER A 70 3.17 12.45 -3.42
CA SER A 70 3.57 12.08 -4.78
C SER A 70 3.03 13.00 -5.87
N GLU A 71 2.15 13.96 -5.53
CA GLU A 71 1.71 15.00 -6.46
C GLU A 71 2.93 15.84 -6.90
N PRO A 72 3.14 16.07 -8.22
CA PRO A 72 4.23 16.92 -8.67
C PRO A 72 4.10 18.32 -8.06
N HIS A 73 5.20 18.85 -7.54
CA HIS A 73 5.26 20.11 -6.80
C HIS A 73 4.73 21.30 -7.61
N THR A 74 3.42 21.50 -7.60
CA THR A 74 2.83 22.80 -7.84
C THR A 74 2.67 23.48 -6.49
N GLU A 75 3.45 24.54 -6.24
CA GLU A 75 3.47 25.36 -5.01
C GLU A 75 2.08 25.87 -4.55
N ILE A 76 1.05 25.70 -5.38
CA ILE A 76 -0.32 26.18 -5.17
C ILE A 76 -1.04 25.39 -4.07
N CYS A 77 -0.78 24.08 -3.94
CA CYS A 77 -1.55 23.19 -3.08
C CYS A 77 -0.77 22.60 -1.88
N ASN A 78 0.57 22.66 -1.87
CA ASN A 78 1.39 22.06 -0.81
C ASN A 78 2.18 23.11 -0.01
N LYS A 79 1.66 23.53 1.15
CA LYS A 79 2.32 24.53 2.01
C LYS A 79 3.62 24.03 2.66
N LYS A 80 3.93 22.73 2.59
CA LYS A 80 5.08 22.08 3.25
C LYS A 80 6.21 21.70 2.31
N ALA A 81 6.12 22.06 1.01
CA ALA A 81 7.18 21.78 0.04
C ALA A 81 8.53 22.43 0.42
N GLU A 82 8.52 23.52 1.20
CA GLU A 82 9.71 24.34 1.49
C GLU A 82 10.54 23.88 2.72
N ALA A 83 10.04 22.96 3.56
CA ALA A 83 10.75 22.51 4.77
C ALA A 83 11.69 21.29 4.53
N ALA A 84 12.05 21.02 3.28
CA ALA A 84 12.61 19.75 2.82
C ALA A 84 14.15 19.67 2.81
N THR A 85 14.90 20.60 3.39
CA THR A 85 16.37 20.51 3.45
C THR A 85 16.89 19.37 4.36
N SER A 86 16.07 18.83 5.26
CA SER A 86 16.38 17.62 6.05
C SER A 86 15.68 16.34 5.55
N ALA A 87 14.84 16.45 4.51
CA ALA A 87 14.07 15.35 3.95
C ALA A 87 14.85 14.50 2.94
N ASP A 88 15.97 15.03 2.42
CA ASP A 88 16.79 14.34 1.41
C ASP A 88 17.45 13.06 1.97
N TRP A 89 18.00 13.11 3.19
CA TRP A 89 18.59 11.93 3.85
C TRP A 89 17.53 10.87 4.18
N LEU A 90 16.33 11.29 4.59
CA LEU A 90 15.22 10.38 4.87
C LEU A 90 14.70 9.70 3.60
N ALA A 91 14.66 10.43 2.47
CA ALA A 91 14.33 9.87 1.17
C ALA A 91 15.36 8.80 0.76
N ILE A 92 16.66 9.12 0.88
CA ILE A 92 17.74 8.16 0.59
C ILE A 92 17.65 6.92 1.49
N ALA A 93 17.48 7.12 2.80
CA ALA A 93 17.34 6.03 3.75
C ALA A 93 16.11 5.14 3.44
N SER A 94 14.95 5.76 3.13
CA SER A 94 13.74 5.03 2.75
C SER A 94 13.90 4.26 1.43
N PHE A 95 14.64 4.80 0.47
CA PHE A 95 14.93 4.14 -0.79
C PHE A 95 15.80 2.90 -0.57
N VAL A 96 16.89 3.01 0.20
CA VAL A 96 17.78 1.88 0.53
C VAL A 96 17.03 0.79 1.29
N ILE A 97 16.25 1.17 2.30
CA ILE A 97 15.43 0.21 3.06
C ILE A 97 14.40 -0.47 2.15
N GLY A 98 13.72 0.29 1.29
CA GLY A 98 12.77 -0.24 0.31
C GLY A 98 13.41 -1.26 -0.62
N VAL A 99 14.61 -0.98 -1.13
CA VAL A 99 15.38 -1.92 -1.96
C VAL A 99 15.69 -3.21 -1.22
N LEU A 100 16.20 -3.11 0.01
CA LEU A 100 16.51 -4.29 0.82
C LEU A 100 15.26 -5.14 1.08
N VAL A 101 14.13 -4.51 1.41
CA VAL A 101 12.86 -5.22 1.65
C VAL A 101 12.37 -5.94 0.40
N ILE A 102 12.39 -5.30 -0.77
CA ILE A 102 11.93 -5.91 -2.02
C ILE A 102 12.85 -7.08 -2.41
N VAL A 103 14.17 -6.93 -2.26
CA VAL A 103 15.13 -8.03 -2.50
C VAL A 103 14.81 -9.21 -1.56
N MET A 104 14.71 -8.97 -0.26
CA MET A 104 14.37 -10.01 0.72
C MET A 104 13.04 -10.69 0.42
N ALA A 105 12.00 -9.92 0.06
CA ALA A 105 10.69 -10.45 -0.28
C ALA A 105 10.72 -11.31 -1.55
N THR A 106 11.45 -10.87 -2.58
CA THR A 106 11.61 -11.59 -3.85
C THR A 106 12.37 -12.90 -3.63
N PHE A 107 13.47 -12.86 -2.86
CA PHE A 107 14.25 -14.05 -2.51
C PHE A 107 13.44 -15.02 -1.65
N SER A 108 12.81 -14.54 -0.58
CA SER A 108 11.97 -15.35 0.32
C SER A 108 10.83 -16.04 -0.43
N THR A 109 10.11 -15.28 -1.27
CA THR A 109 9.01 -15.82 -2.07
C THR A 109 9.51 -16.82 -3.13
N GLY A 110 10.66 -16.54 -3.76
CA GLY A 110 11.25 -17.44 -4.76
C GLY A 110 11.71 -18.77 -4.18
N VAL A 111 12.26 -18.77 -2.96
CA VAL A 111 12.69 -20.02 -2.28
C VAL A 111 11.52 -20.76 -1.62
N ASP A 112 10.45 -20.07 -1.19
CA ASP A 112 9.24 -20.67 -0.61
C ASP A 112 8.27 -21.28 -1.65
N SER A 113 8.79 -21.71 -2.79
CA SER A 113 8.02 -22.35 -3.87
C SER A 113 7.34 -23.69 -3.47
N LYS A 114 7.62 -24.21 -2.26
CA LYS A 114 6.90 -25.33 -1.66
C LYS A 114 5.39 -25.07 -1.56
N CYS A 115 4.97 -23.80 -1.48
CA CYS A 115 3.55 -23.40 -1.39
C CYS A 115 2.77 -23.55 -2.71
N PHE A 116 3.45 -23.56 -3.88
CA PHE A 116 2.82 -23.64 -5.21
C PHE A 116 2.97 -25.01 -5.91
N GLN A 117 3.53 -26.01 -5.24
CA GLN A 117 3.57 -27.40 -5.73
C GLN A 117 2.14 -28.02 -5.70
N PHE A 118 1.30 -27.62 -6.65
CA PHE A 118 -0.08 -28.08 -6.81
C PHE A 118 -0.19 -29.50 -7.42
N LYS A 119 0.94 -30.12 -7.78
CA LYS A 119 0.96 -31.50 -8.28
C LYS A 119 2.32 -32.15 -7.99
N LYS A 120 2.31 -33.11 -7.08
CA LYS A 120 3.35 -34.15 -6.99
C LYS A 120 3.28 -34.95 -8.29
N THR A 121 4.14 -34.65 -9.26
CA THR A 121 4.38 -35.55 -10.40
C THR A 121 5.77 -36.11 -10.25
N GLU A 122 5.79 -37.43 -10.23
CA GLU A 122 6.91 -38.36 -10.13
C GLU A 122 8.20 -37.89 -10.82
N ALA A 123 9.27 -37.80 -10.02
CA ALA A 123 10.57 -38.46 -10.19
C ALA A 123 11.62 -37.58 -9.51
N GLU A 124 12.20 -38.07 -8.41
CA GLU A 124 13.42 -37.48 -7.85
C GLU A 124 14.55 -37.68 -8.87
N GLU A 125 14.91 -36.63 -9.61
CA GLU A 125 16.24 -36.52 -10.23
C GLU A 125 17.19 -35.87 -9.20
N GLU A 126 18.34 -36.51 -9.00
CA GLU A 126 19.34 -36.26 -7.96
C GLU A 126 20.04 -34.88 -8.02
N ASP A 127 19.65 -34.03 -8.98
CA ASP A 127 20.20 -32.70 -9.27
C ASP A 127 19.16 -31.56 -9.20
N ASP A 128 17.94 -31.83 -8.71
CA ASP A 128 16.89 -30.81 -8.67
C ASP A 128 17.02 -29.89 -7.44
N VAL A 129 17.22 -28.59 -7.69
CA VAL A 129 17.38 -27.56 -6.67
C VAL A 129 16.11 -27.45 -5.81
N PRO A 130 16.21 -27.12 -4.50
CA PRO A 130 15.09 -27.17 -3.55
C PRO A 130 13.95 -26.16 -3.81
N TYR A 131 13.96 -25.46 -4.95
CA TYR A 131 12.96 -24.50 -5.39
C TYR A 131 12.61 -24.72 -6.87
N GLY A 132 11.37 -24.45 -7.27
CA GLY A 132 10.96 -24.55 -8.67
C GLY A 132 11.69 -23.53 -9.54
N PHE A 133 12.60 -23.98 -10.41
CA PHE A 133 13.43 -23.12 -11.27
C PHE A 133 12.63 -22.05 -12.03
N GLY A 134 11.49 -22.42 -12.63
CA GLY A 134 10.64 -21.50 -13.39
C GLY A 134 9.93 -20.44 -12.54
N PHE A 135 9.42 -20.82 -11.36
CA PHE A 135 8.74 -19.89 -10.46
C PHE A 135 9.72 -18.88 -9.84
N PHE A 136 10.91 -19.36 -9.47
CA PHE A 136 11.98 -18.51 -8.97
C PHE A 136 12.39 -17.42 -9.98
N HIS A 137 12.65 -17.81 -11.24
CA HIS A 137 13.01 -16.84 -12.28
C HIS A 137 11.86 -15.88 -12.62
N PHE A 138 10.61 -16.33 -12.56
CA PHE A 138 9.44 -15.47 -12.75
C PHE A 138 9.33 -14.39 -11.66
N VAL A 139 9.42 -14.78 -10.39
CA VAL A 139 9.36 -13.86 -9.25
C VAL A 139 10.55 -12.88 -9.30
N PHE A 140 11.75 -13.37 -9.64
CA PHE A 140 12.92 -12.53 -9.79
C PHE A 140 12.80 -11.53 -10.95
N ALA A 141 12.28 -11.95 -12.11
CA ALA A 141 12.03 -11.07 -13.25
C ALA A 141 11.00 -9.97 -12.94
N MET A 142 9.91 -10.33 -12.26
CA MET A 142 8.90 -9.38 -11.78
C MET A 142 9.49 -8.35 -10.80
N GLY A 143 10.31 -8.82 -9.86
CA GLY A 143 11.04 -7.95 -8.92
C GLY A 143 11.99 -6.99 -9.63
N ALA A 144 12.77 -7.48 -10.61
CA ALA A 144 13.69 -6.67 -11.41
C ALA A 144 12.96 -5.61 -12.25
N MET A 145 11.80 -5.96 -12.85
CA MET A 145 10.97 -5.01 -13.58
C MET A 145 10.43 -3.89 -12.67
N TYR A 146 9.97 -4.23 -11.48
CA TYR A 146 9.51 -3.25 -10.49
C TYR A 146 10.64 -2.31 -10.04
N PHE A 147 11.84 -2.85 -9.82
CA PHE A 147 13.03 -2.05 -9.54
C PHE A 147 13.37 -1.08 -10.66
N ALA A 148 13.32 -1.52 -11.92
CA ALA A 148 13.57 -0.66 -13.06
C ALA A 148 12.57 0.51 -13.12
N MET A 149 11.29 0.25 -12.84
CA MET A 149 10.26 1.30 -12.79
C MET A 149 10.48 2.32 -11.67
N LEU A 150 10.96 1.88 -10.51
CA LEU A 150 11.33 2.79 -9.41
C LEU A 150 12.46 3.74 -9.82
N PHE A 151 13.50 3.25 -10.51
CA PHE A 151 14.61 4.09 -10.99
C PHE A 151 14.19 5.09 -12.06
N VAL A 152 13.27 4.69 -12.95
CA VAL A 152 12.73 5.56 -14.01
C VAL A 152 11.71 6.57 -13.46
N GLY A 153 11.31 6.45 -12.19
CA GLY A 153 10.40 7.40 -11.55
C GLY A 153 8.99 7.36 -12.13
N TRP A 154 8.53 6.19 -12.62
CA TRP A 154 7.17 5.96 -13.13
C TRP A 154 6.66 7.00 -14.15
N ASN A 155 7.55 7.66 -14.89
CA ASN A 155 7.19 8.79 -15.75
C ASN A 155 8.00 8.80 -17.05
N GLY A 156 7.41 8.29 -18.14
CA GLY A 156 8.09 8.13 -19.43
C GLY A 156 8.27 9.41 -20.27
N HIS A 157 7.85 10.59 -19.78
CA HIS A 157 7.77 11.80 -20.59
C HIS A 157 8.24 13.11 -19.91
N GLN A 158 8.82 13.07 -18.72
CA GLN A 158 9.30 14.26 -18.01
C GLN A 158 10.78 14.11 -17.60
N LYS A 159 11.54 15.21 -17.65
CA LYS A 159 12.94 15.24 -17.20
C LYS A 159 12.98 15.01 -15.68
N MET A 160 13.66 13.97 -15.21
CA MET A 160 13.92 13.76 -13.78
C MET A 160 14.61 15.00 -13.21
N GLN A 161 13.92 15.72 -12.33
CA GLN A 161 14.56 16.70 -11.45
C GLN A 161 15.29 15.96 -10.34
N LYS A 162 16.48 16.46 -10.00
CA LYS A 162 17.43 15.87 -9.05
C LYS A 162 16.70 15.46 -7.76
N TRP A 163 16.85 14.19 -7.36
CA TRP A 163 16.37 13.63 -6.07
C TRP A 163 14.85 13.42 -5.89
N THR A 164 14.06 13.37 -6.96
CA THR A 164 12.61 13.15 -6.86
C THR A 164 12.18 11.75 -7.33
N ILE A 165 12.54 10.73 -6.55
CA ILE A 165 12.17 9.33 -6.80
C ILE A 165 10.86 9.07 -6.03
N ASP A 166 9.71 9.28 -6.69
CA ASP A 166 8.31 8.97 -6.28
C ASP A 166 7.28 10.05 -6.67
N VAL A 167 7.70 11.13 -7.35
CA VAL A 167 6.79 12.19 -7.79
C VAL A 167 6.17 11.84 -9.15
N GLY A 168 4.86 11.60 -9.14
CA GLY A 168 4.12 11.25 -10.33
C GLY A 168 2.69 10.86 -9.99
N TRP A 169 1.75 11.30 -10.83
CA TRP A 169 0.34 10.91 -10.73
C TRP A 169 0.16 9.39 -10.67
N ALA A 170 1.01 8.62 -11.37
CA ALA A 170 1.00 7.16 -11.31
C ALA A 170 1.28 6.61 -9.89
N SER A 171 2.31 7.10 -9.20
CA SER A 171 2.63 6.68 -7.82
C SER A 171 1.51 7.04 -6.84
N ALA A 172 0.92 8.23 -7.00
CA ALA A 172 -0.24 8.64 -6.21
C ALA A 172 -1.42 7.67 -6.38
N TRP A 173 -1.78 7.36 -7.63
CA TRP A 173 -2.89 6.44 -7.93
C TRP A 173 -2.63 5.01 -7.44
N VAL A 174 -1.40 4.49 -7.59
CA VAL A 174 -1.04 3.16 -7.06
C VAL A 174 -1.23 3.10 -5.55
N ARG A 175 -0.82 4.14 -4.81
CA ARG A 175 -0.99 4.24 -3.36
C ARG A 175 -2.47 4.33 -2.95
N ILE A 176 -3.29 5.05 -3.71
CA ILE A 176 -4.75 5.14 -3.48
C ILE A 176 -5.45 3.80 -3.77
N VAL A 177 -5.09 3.11 -4.86
CA VAL A 177 -5.67 1.79 -5.15
C VAL A 177 -5.26 0.77 -4.08
N ASN A 178 -4.00 0.80 -3.63
CA ASN A 178 -3.54 -0.04 -2.53
C ASN A 178 -4.34 0.20 -1.23
N GLN A 179 -4.66 1.47 -0.94
CA GLN A 179 -5.50 1.84 0.19
C GLN A 179 -6.90 1.22 0.10
N TRP A 180 -7.52 1.21 -1.09
CA TRP A 180 -8.84 0.61 -1.29
C TRP A 180 -8.80 -0.90 -1.14
N LEU A 181 -7.79 -1.56 -1.72
CA LEU A 181 -7.59 -2.99 -1.60
C LEU A 181 -7.38 -3.40 -0.13
N ALA A 182 -6.56 -2.65 0.62
CA ALA A 182 -6.36 -2.89 2.04
C ALA A 182 -7.67 -2.78 2.84
N ALA A 183 -8.49 -1.76 2.56
CA ALA A 183 -9.79 -1.59 3.21
C ALA A 183 -10.76 -2.74 2.85
N LEU A 184 -10.81 -3.16 1.59
CA LEU A 184 -11.64 -4.28 1.13
C LEU A 184 -11.23 -5.60 1.81
N VAL A 185 -9.93 -5.90 1.85
CA VAL A 185 -9.41 -7.10 2.51
C VAL A 185 -9.74 -7.09 4.01
N TYR A 186 -9.56 -5.94 4.68
CA TYR A 186 -9.92 -5.82 6.10
C TYR A 186 -11.42 -6.05 6.35
N MET A 187 -12.29 -5.42 5.56
CA MET A 187 -13.74 -5.64 5.66
C MET A 187 -14.10 -7.09 5.39
N TRP A 188 -13.48 -7.73 4.40
CA TRP A 188 -13.69 -9.14 4.09
C TRP A 188 -13.26 -10.04 5.25
N MET A 189 -12.10 -9.79 5.87
CA MET A 189 -11.64 -10.57 7.03
C MET A 189 -12.61 -10.51 8.22
N LEU A 190 -13.33 -9.40 8.39
CA LEU A 190 -14.36 -9.27 9.44
C LEU A 190 -15.68 -9.97 9.06
N VAL A 191 -16.08 -9.93 7.79
CA VAL A 191 -17.37 -10.47 7.32
C VAL A 191 -17.30 -11.97 7.04
N ALA A 192 -16.19 -12.47 6.49
CA ALA A 192 -16.00 -13.88 6.13
C ALA A 192 -16.32 -14.89 7.26
N PRO A 193 -15.81 -14.73 8.50
CA PRO A 193 -16.16 -15.65 9.59
C PRO A 193 -17.64 -15.61 9.97
N LEU A 194 -18.32 -14.47 9.80
CA LEU A 194 -19.76 -14.34 10.07
C LEU A 194 -20.59 -15.08 9.03
N VAL A 195 -20.24 -14.93 7.75
CA VAL A 195 -20.91 -15.60 6.63
C VAL A 195 -20.73 -17.12 6.74
N TRP A 196 -19.52 -17.57 7.08
CA TRP A 196 -19.25 -18.99 7.30
C TRP A 196 -20.08 -19.55 8.45
N LYS A 197 -20.14 -18.85 9.59
CA LYS A 197 -20.94 -19.27 10.75
C LYS A 197 -22.44 -19.31 10.43
N ARG A 198 -22.97 -18.35 9.66
CA ARG A 198 -24.38 -18.32 9.24
C ARG A 198 -24.74 -19.52 8.35
N ARG A 199 -23.85 -19.86 7.41
CA ARG A 199 -24.02 -21.01 6.51
C ARG A 199 -24.11 -22.34 7.27
N HIS A 200 -23.34 -22.51 8.36
CA HIS A 200 -23.42 -23.73 9.17
C HIS A 200 -24.69 -23.82 10.02
N VAL A 201 -25.23 -22.69 10.49
CA VAL A 201 -26.48 -22.66 11.29
C VAL A 201 -27.72 -22.92 10.42
N GLU A 202 -27.71 -22.50 9.16
CA GLU A 202 -28.82 -22.76 8.21
C GLU A 202 -28.80 -24.19 7.63
N ALA A 203 -27.70 -24.94 7.82
CA ALA A 203 -27.53 -26.31 7.30
C ALA A 203 -27.84 -27.42 8.32
N THR A 204 -28.18 -27.06 9.57
CA THR A 204 -28.61 -27.95 10.66
C THR A 204 -30.05 -27.69 11.03
#